data_AF-A0ABD3P919-F1
#
_entry.id   AF-A0ABD3P919-F1
#
_cell.length_a   1.000
_cell.length_b   1.000
_cell.length_c   1.000
_cell.angle_alpha   90.00
_cell.angle_beta   90.00
_cell.angle_gamma   90.00
#
_symmetry.space_group_name_H-M   'P 1'
#
loop_
_entity.id
_entity.type
_entity.pdbx_description
1 polymer ?
#
loop_
_entity_poly.entity_id
_entity_poly.type
_entity_poly.pdbx_seq_one_letter_code
_entity_poly.pdbx_strand_id
1 'polypeptide(L)'
;MPNTTIQTGQDWGAVDVGRASASRVAVPKSAAGVARMKAMGLVATERKFGSGSNSSAHSGSAVNARKIEESEDLKLKKVDVTLSKAIQQARMAKKMTQKDLATKINEKPQVVAEYENGKAVPNGQIIVKIERELGVRLPRPGKKPAEKKPSAAEGAARAGVVAGGPPKRR
;
A
#
# COMPACT_ATOMS: atom_id res chain seq x y z
N MET A 1 5.46 -40.86 68.47
CA MET A 1 5.31 -41.41 67.10
C MET A 1 3.92 -41.04 66.57
N PRO A 2 3.76 -40.84 65.25
CA PRO A 2 3.37 -39.57 64.63
C PRO A 2 1.95 -39.60 64.02
N ASN A 3 1.43 -38.45 63.58
CA ASN A 3 0.57 -38.47 62.39
C ASN A 3 0.74 -37.19 61.55
N THR A 4 1.43 -37.35 60.43
CA THR A 4 1.62 -36.35 59.39
C THR A 4 0.57 -36.62 58.32
N THR A 5 -0.49 -35.81 58.23
CA THR A 5 -1.35 -35.82 57.04
C THR A 5 -0.69 -34.95 55.97
N ILE A 6 0.02 -35.61 55.06
CA ILE A 6 0.52 -35.05 53.81
C ILE A 6 -0.71 -34.68 52.97
N GLN A 7 -0.91 -33.39 52.68
CA GLN A 7 -1.90 -32.96 51.70
C GLN A 7 -1.43 -33.36 50.29
N THR A 8 -1.91 -34.52 49.86
CA THR A 8 -1.94 -34.95 48.47
C THR A 8 -3.03 -34.17 47.73
N GLY A 9 -2.67 -33.44 46.69
CA GLY A 9 -3.65 -32.80 45.82
C GLY A 9 -3.01 -32.02 44.70
N GLN A 10 -2.75 -32.70 43.59
CA GLN A 10 -2.52 -32.07 42.29
C GLN A 10 -3.78 -31.24 41.95
N ASP A 11 -3.62 -29.93 41.86
CA ASP A 11 -4.67 -28.95 41.62
C ASP A 11 -5.01 -28.89 40.12
N TRP A 12 -5.88 -29.81 39.68
CA TRP A 12 -6.42 -29.85 38.31
C TRP A 12 -7.42 -28.73 37.99
N GLY A 13 -7.15 -27.49 38.44
CA GLY A 13 -7.84 -26.31 37.93
C GLY A 13 -7.50 -26.10 36.45
N ALA A 14 -8.43 -25.56 35.67
CA ALA A 14 -8.19 -25.29 34.26
C ALA A 14 -6.98 -24.34 34.10
N VAL A 15 -5.84 -24.89 33.69
CA VAL A 15 -4.69 -24.11 33.24
C VAL A 15 -5.08 -23.50 31.90
N ASP A 16 -5.61 -22.29 31.94
CA ASP A 16 -5.64 -21.42 30.78
C ASP A 16 -4.18 -21.11 30.47
N VAL A 17 -3.56 -21.92 29.60
CA VAL A 17 -2.31 -21.58 28.91
C VAL A 17 -2.68 -20.43 27.98
N GLY A 18 -2.79 -19.25 28.59
CA GLY A 18 -3.30 -18.04 27.99
C GLY A 18 -2.62 -17.88 26.66
N ARG A 19 -3.39 -18.10 25.59
CA ARG A 19 -3.08 -17.49 24.30
C ARG A 19 -2.92 -16.02 24.66
N ALA A 20 -1.70 -15.50 24.54
CA ALA A 20 -1.41 -14.10 24.77
C ALA A 20 -2.25 -13.29 23.79
N SER A 21 -3.50 -13.01 24.18
CA SER A 21 -4.22 -11.85 23.74
C SER A 21 -3.44 -10.74 24.39
N ALA A 22 -2.39 -10.27 23.69
CA ALA A 22 -1.84 -8.97 23.94
C ALA A 22 -3.06 -8.06 24.06
N SER A 23 -3.33 -7.58 25.28
CA SER A 23 -4.41 -6.64 25.53
C SER A 23 -4.11 -5.47 24.61
N ARG A 24 -4.80 -5.43 23.46
CA ARG A 24 -4.72 -4.30 22.56
C ARG A 24 -5.37 -3.20 23.36
N VAL A 25 -4.53 -2.36 23.98
CA VAL A 25 -4.97 -1.15 24.68
C VAL A 25 -5.86 -0.41 23.70
N ALA A 26 -7.16 -0.46 23.95
CA ALA A 26 -8.14 0.12 23.04
C ALA A 26 -7.95 1.62 23.12
N VAL A 27 -7.44 2.23 22.04
CA VAL A 27 -7.25 3.68 22.00
C VAL A 27 -8.62 4.33 22.20
N PRO A 28 -8.79 5.14 23.25
CA PRO A 28 -10.09 5.68 23.61
C PRO A 28 -10.48 6.71 22.54
N LYS A 29 -11.74 6.63 22.07
CA LYS A 29 -12.26 7.51 21.02
C LYS A 29 -12.61 8.91 21.52
N SER A 30 -12.62 9.13 22.84
CA SER A 30 -12.93 10.42 23.46
C SER A 30 -11.65 11.15 23.90
N ALA A 31 -11.62 12.47 23.70
CA ALA A 31 -10.50 13.31 24.12
C ALA A 31 -10.18 13.16 25.62
N ALA A 32 -11.21 13.06 26.46
CA ALA A 32 -11.07 12.81 27.89
C ALA A 32 -10.48 11.43 28.22
N GLY A 33 -10.75 10.41 27.40
CA GLY A 33 -10.12 9.09 27.55
C GLY A 33 -8.65 9.11 27.16
N VAL A 34 -8.30 9.81 26.07
CA VAL A 34 -6.90 9.96 25.61
C VAL A 34 -6.08 10.74 26.65
N ALA A 35 -6.64 11.81 27.21
CA ALA A 35 -5.98 12.59 28.27
C ALA A 35 -5.72 11.76 29.53
N ARG A 36 -6.70 10.94 29.96
CA ARG A 36 -6.53 10.03 31.11
C ARG A 36 -5.45 8.99 30.87
N MET A 37 -5.41 8.33 29.71
CA MET A 37 -4.36 7.35 29.41
C MET A 37 -2.98 7.98 29.25
N LYS A 38 -2.91 9.22 28.76
CA LYS A 38 -1.66 10.00 28.72
C LYS A 38 -1.16 10.32 30.14
N ALA A 39 -2.05 10.74 31.04
CA ALA A 39 -1.72 11.00 32.44
C ALA A 39 -1.26 9.72 33.17
N MET A 40 -1.81 8.56 32.79
CA MET A 40 -1.41 7.25 33.30
C MET A 40 -0.14 6.68 32.63
N GLY A 41 0.48 7.40 31.69
CA GLY A 41 1.69 6.93 30.98
C GLY A 41 1.47 5.75 30.02
N LEU A 42 0.22 5.39 29.74
CA LEU A 42 -0.15 4.25 28.89
C LEU A 42 -0.16 4.60 27.39
N VAL A 43 -0.26 5.88 27.04
CA VAL A 43 -0.33 6.35 25.64
C VAL A 43 0.47 7.64 25.45
N ALA A 44 1.34 7.66 24.45
CA ALA A 44 2.00 8.88 23.96
C ALA A 44 1.19 9.52 22.83
N THR A 45 1.06 10.85 22.85
CA THR A 45 0.39 11.61 21.80
C THR A 45 1.38 12.57 21.17
N GLU A 46 1.65 12.42 19.87
CA GLU A 46 2.47 13.35 19.09
C GLU A 46 1.64 14.02 18.00
N ARG A 47 1.86 15.33 17.81
CA ARG A 47 1.30 16.05 16.67
C ARG A 47 2.16 15.75 15.45
N LYS A 48 1.55 15.24 14.38
CA LYS A 48 2.26 15.01 13.12
C LYS A 48 2.72 16.33 12.49
N PHE A 49 3.90 16.32 11.87
CA PHE A 49 4.39 17.45 11.08
C PHE A 49 3.41 17.78 9.95
N GLY A 50 3.05 19.06 9.79
CA GLY A 50 2.04 19.52 8.82
C GLY A 50 0.58 19.21 9.21
N SER A 51 0.31 18.71 10.42
CA SER A 51 -1.06 18.45 10.89
C SER A 51 -1.85 19.75 11.04
N GLY A 52 -3.10 19.76 10.54
CA GLY A 52 -4.03 20.89 10.68
C GLY A 52 -3.94 21.93 9.55
N SER A 53 -3.20 21.65 8.47
CA SER A 53 -3.09 22.52 7.29
C SER A 53 -3.47 21.78 6.00
N ASN A 54 -3.93 22.50 4.99
CA ASN A 54 -4.24 22.02 3.64
C ASN A 54 -3.14 22.41 2.65
N SER A 55 -1.99 21.75 2.76
CA SER A 55 -0.86 21.95 1.86
C SER A 55 -1.19 21.57 0.41
N SER A 56 -0.92 22.48 -0.53
CA SER A 56 -1.05 22.25 -1.97
C SER A 56 -0.07 21.17 -2.44
N ALA A 57 -0.40 20.48 -3.55
CA ALA A 57 0.50 19.52 -4.17
C ALA A 57 1.83 20.14 -4.66
N HIS A 58 1.89 21.47 -4.76
CA HIS A 58 3.07 22.25 -5.12
C HIS A 58 3.84 22.80 -3.91
N SER A 59 3.31 22.66 -2.69
CA SER A 59 3.89 23.29 -1.48
C SER A 59 5.02 22.48 -0.83
N GLY A 60 5.14 21.20 -1.17
CA GLY A 60 6.28 20.37 -0.81
C GLY A 60 7.06 19.98 -2.05
N SER A 61 8.40 20.01 -1.97
CA SER A 61 9.22 19.37 -3.00
C SER A 61 8.77 17.91 -3.14
N ALA A 62 8.49 17.48 -4.37
CA ALA A 62 8.13 16.09 -4.67
C ALA A 62 9.25 15.09 -4.30
N VAL A 63 10.43 15.61 -3.95
CA VAL A 63 11.63 14.88 -3.56
C VAL A 63 12.07 15.34 -2.17
N ASN A 64 12.56 14.41 -1.35
CA ASN A 64 13.09 14.70 -0.03
C ASN A 64 14.24 15.73 -0.13
N ALA A 65 13.99 16.97 0.31
CA ALA A 65 14.93 18.08 0.18
C ALA A 65 16.31 17.76 0.80
N ARG A 66 16.34 17.08 1.95
CA ARG A 66 17.58 16.61 2.60
C ARG A 66 18.45 15.72 1.70
N LYS A 67 17.82 14.87 0.89
CA LYS A 67 18.53 13.96 0.00
C LYS A 67 19.12 14.68 -1.22
N ILE A 68 18.50 15.79 -1.63
CA ILE A 68 19.00 16.62 -2.73
C ILE A 68 20.20 17.44 -2.26
N GLU A 69 20.17 17.96 -1.02
CA GLU A 69 21.29 18.70 -0.42
C GLU A 69 22.54 17.81 -0.26
N GLU A 70 22.36 16.54 0.13
CA GLU A 70 23.46 15.58 0.31
C GLU A 70 24.06 15.09 -1.02
N SER A 71 23.37 15.28 -2.15
CA SER A 71 23.82 14.78 -3.46
C SER A 71 24.44 15.91 -4.30
N GLU A 72 25.70 15.78 -4.71
CA GLU A 72 26.36 16.73 -5.62
C GLU A 72 25.78 16.70 -7.05
N ASP A 73 25.04 15.64 -7.41
CA ASP A 73 24.29 15.52 -8.67
C ASP A 73 22.88 16.11 -8.56
N LEU A 74 22.69 17.34 -9.05
CA LEU A 74 21.40 18.07 -9.09
C LEU A 74 20.39 17.54 -10.13
N LYS A 75 20.58 16.32 -10.66
CA LYS A 75 19.74 15.75 -11.72
C LYS A 75 18.54 15.03 -11.15
N LEU A 76 17.37 15.67 -11.20
CA LEU A 76 16.10 15.05 -10.82
C LEU A 76 15.59 14.10 -11.90
N LYS A 77 15.14 12.91 -11.49
CA LYS A 77 14.50 11.92 -12.37
C LYS A 77 13.17 12.47 -12.88
N LYS A 78 12.99 12.47 -14.19
CA LYS A 78 11.78 12.93 -14.87
C LYS A 78 10.79 11.77 -15.08
N VAL A 79 9.58 12.11 -15.52
CA VAL A 79 8.55 11.14 -15.89
C VAL A 79 9.02 10.20 -17.00
N ASP A 80 8.80 8.90 -16.80
CA ASP A 80 9.08 7.86 -17.79
C ASP A 80 8.18 8.02 -19.03
N VAL A 81 8.72 7.71 -20.21
CA VAL A 81 7.99 7.79 -21.49
C VAL A 81 6.74 6.89 -21.50
N THR A 82 6.77 5.78 -20.76
CA THR A 82 5.63 4.85 -20.61
C THR A 82 4.46 5.51 -19.89
N LEU A 83 4.72 6.26 -18.81
CA LEU A 83 3.72 7.02 -18.06
C LEU A 83 3.14 8.14 -18.93
N SER A 84 4.00 8.89 -19.62
CA SER A 84 3.57 9.95 -20.54
C SER A 84 2.61 9.44 -21.61
N LYS A 85 2.94 8.32 -22.28
CA LYS A 85 2.06 7.71 -23.30
C LYS A 85 0.76 7.18 -22.70
N ALA A 86 0.81 6.56 -21.52
CA ALA A 86 -0.38 6.05 -20.86
C ALA A 86 -1.39 7.17 -20.52
N ILE A 87 -0.91 8.32 -20.06
CA ILE A 87 -1.75 9.50 -19.79
C ILE A 87 -2.42 9.99 -21.07
N GLN A 88 -1.65 10.15 -22.16
CA GLN A 88 -2.18 10.59 -23.45
C GLN A 88 -3.26 9.64 -23.98
N GLN A 89 -3.00 8.33 -23.95
CA GLN A 89 -3.94 7.30 -24.40
C GLN A 89 -5.22 7.31 -23.59
N ALA A 90 -5.13 7.36 -22.26
CA ALA A 90 -6.29 7.41 -21.38
C ALA A 90 -7.11 8.70 -21.58
N ARG A 91 -6.46 9.84 -21.82
CA ARG A 91 -7.12 11.10 -22.17
C ARG A 91 -7.89 11.00 -23.48
N MET A 92 -7.25 10.47 -24.53
CA MET A 92 -7.88 10.27 -25.84
C MET A 92 -9.07 9.30 -25.76
N ALA A 93 -8.96 8.22 -24.99
CA ALA A 93 -10.05 7.27 -24.77
C ALA A 93 -11.29 7.93 -24.14
N LYS A 94 -11.08 8.91 -23.25
CA LYS A 94 -12.16 9.71 -22.65
C LYS A 94 -12.58 10.93 -23.48
N LYS A 95 -12.00 11.13 -24.67
CA LYS A 95 -12.27 12.28 -25.55
C LYS A 95 -12.13 13.64 -24.84
N MET A 96 -11.17 13.75 -23.93
CA MET A 96 -10.94 14.99 -23.17
C MET A 96 -9.78 15.79 -23.76
N THR A 97 -9.84 17.13 -23.71
CA THR A 97 -8.67 17.95 -24.02
C THR A 97 -7.72 18.04 -22.81
N GLN A 98 -6.48 18.47 -23.02
CA GLN A 98 -5.55 18.74 -21.91
C GLN A 98 -6.11 19.80 -20.94
N LYS A 99 -6.81 20.81 -21.48
CA LYS A 99 -7.46 21.86 -20.69
C LYS A 99 -8.59 21.29 -19.83
N ASP A 100 -9.42 20.42 -20.39
CA ASP A 100 -10.52 19.80 -19.63
C ASP A 100 -10.00 18.91 -18.50
N LEU A 101 -8.95 18.12 -18.78
CA LEU A 101 -8.30 17.31 -17.76
C LEU A 101 -7.73 18.20 -16.65
N ALA A 102 -6.99 19.25 -17.02
CA ALA A 102 -6.38 20.21 -16.10
C ALA A 102 -7.42 20.88 -15.17
N THR A 103 -8.53 21.35 -15.73
CA THR A 103 -9.64 21.93 -14.96
C THR A 103 -10.20 20.93 -13.95
N LYS A 104 -10.42 19.67 -14.33
CA LYS A 104 -10.96 18.66 -13.41
C LYS A 104 -10.01 18.31 -12.27
N ILE A 105 -8.70 18.23 -12.54
CA ILE A 105 -7.70 17.94 -11.49
C ILE A 105 -7.28 19.18 -10.69
N ASN A 106 -7.85 20.36 -11.00
CA ASN A 106 -7.46 21.66 -10.45
C ASN A 106 -5.96 21.95 -10.59
N GLU A 107 -5.44 21.74 -11.80
CA GLU A 107 -4.04 22.04 -12.16
C GLU A 107 -3.99 22.94 -13.40
N LYS A 108 -2.81 23.53 -13.67
CA LYS A 108 -2.60 24.32 -14.88
C LYS A 108 -2.48 23.40 -16.11
N PRO A 109 -3.01 23.79 -17.29
CA PRO A 109 -2.84 23.01 -18.53
C PRO A 109 -1.38 22.71 -18.89
N GLN A 110 -0.48 23.65 -18.57
CA GLN A 110 0.95 23.48 -18.75
C GLN A 110 1.50 22.28 -17.97
N VAL A 111 1.04 22.05 -16.74
CA VAL A 111 1.48 20.91 -15.92
C VAL A 111 1.11 19.61 -16.62
N VAL A 112 -0.13 19.46 -17.07
CA VAL A 112 -0.59 18.27 -17.81
C VAL A 112 0.26 18.04 -19.07
N ALA A 113 0.54 19.11 -19.84
CA ALA A 113 1.40 19.02 -21.02
C ALA A 113 2.83 18.58 -20.68
N GLU A 114 3.41 19.04 -19.57
CA GLU A 114 4.75 18.62 -19.12
C GLU A 114 4.79 17.15 -18.69
N TYR A 115 3.71 16.62 -18.10
CA TYR A 115 3.58 15.18 -17.80
C TYR A 115 3.42 14.35 -19.07
N GLU A 116 2.57 14.77 -20.02
CA GLU A 116 2.40 14.09 -21.31
C GLU A 116 3.68 14.14 -22.17
N ASN A 117 4.56 15.13 -21.98
CA ASN A 117 5.84 15.26 -22.68
C ASN A 117 7.04 14.64 -21.93
N GLY A 118 6.85 14.13 -20.71
CA GLY A 118 7.92 13.53 -19.91
C GLY A 118 8.92 14.53 -19.33
N LYS A 119 8.60 15.83 -19.33
CA LYS A 119 9.48 16.89 -18.81
C LYS A 119 9.34 17.10 -17.30
N ALA A 120 8.16 16.80 -16.76
CA ALA A 120 7.83 17.01 -15.36
C ALA A 120 8.60 16.06 -14.42
N VAL A 121 8.84 16.53 -13.19
CA VAL A 121 9.26 15.67 -12.07
C VAL A 121 8.02 14.92 -11.56
N PRO A 122 8.07 13.59 -11.42
CA PRO A 122 6.89 12.82 -11.00
C PRO A 122 6.46 13.19 -9.58
N ASN A 123 5.29 13.83 -9.45
CA ASN A 123 4.62 14.06 -8.17
C ASN A 123 3.47 13.06 -8.01
N GLY A 124 3.56 12.20 -6.98
CA GLY A 124 2.55 11.18 -6.71
C GLY A 124 1.14 11.73 -6.48
N GLN A 125 0.99 12.93 -5.89
CA GLN A 125 -0.32 13.53 -5.65
C GLN A 125 -1.02 13.91 -6.97
N ILE A 126 -0.27 14.49 -7.91
CA ILE A 126 -0.79 14.86 -9.24
C ILE A 126 -1.14 13.59 -10.03
N ILE A 127 -0.26 12.57 -9.99
CA ILE A 127 -0.52 11.29 -10.65
C ILE A 127 -1.82 10.66 -10.13
N VAL A 128 -2.04 10.64 -8.81
CA VAL A 128 -3.27 10.09 -8.21
C VAL A 128 -4.52 10.86 -8.65
N LYS A 129 -4.45 12.20 -8.77
CA LYS A 129 -5.57 12.98 -9.31
C LYS A 129 -5.87 12.61 -10.77
N ILE A 130 -4.83 12.48 -11.60
CA ILE A 130 -4.97 12.07 -13.01
C ILE A 130 -5.56 10.65 -13.11
N GLU A 131 -5.09 9.69 -12.30
CA GLU A 131 -5.62 8.32 -12.27
C GLU A 131 -7.11 8.29 -11.92
N ARG A 132 -7.54 9.11 -10.95
CA ARG A 132 -8.95 9.19 -10.54
C ARG A 132 -9.83 9.75 -11.65
N GLU A 133 -9.42 10.87 -12.24
CA GLU A 133 -10.19 11.50 -13.33
C GLU A 133 -10.19 10.66 -14.60
N LEU A 134 -9.07 9.99 -14.92
CA LEU A 134 -8.97 9.11 -16.08
C LEU A 134 -9.49 7.70 -15.82
N GLY A 135 -9.76 7.30 -14.58
CA GLY A 135 -10.29 5.97 -14.23
C GLY A 135 -9.37 4.81 -14.64
N VAL A 136 -8.09 5.08 -14.87
CA VAL A 136 -7.09 4.10 -15.30
C VAL A 136 -5.96 4.10 -14.29
N ARG A 137 -5.41 2.92 -13.99
CA ARG A 137 -4.22 2.79 -13.15
C ARG A 137 -2.98 3.06 -13.99
N LEU A 138 -2.29 4.16 -13.73
CA LEU A 138 -1.12 4.56 -14.50
C LEU A 138 0.11 3.75 -14.06
N PRO A 139 1.04 3.46 -14.97
CA PRO A 139 2.29 2.79 -14.61
C PRO A 139 3.09 3.68 -13.65
N ARG A 140 3.50 3.12 -12.50
CA ARG A 140 4.22 3.90 -11.49
C ARG A 140 5.65 4.17 -11.95
N PRO A 141 6.15 5.42 -11.83
CA PRO A 141 7.51 5.76 -12.22
C PRO A 141 8.49 4.93 -11.38
N GLY A 142 9.44 4.27 -12.05
CA GLY A 142 10.47 3.43 -11.42
C GLY A 142 10.07 2.02 -10.97
N LYS A 143 8.80 1.58 -11.15
CA LYS A 143 8.46 0.15 -11.06
C LYS A 143 8.46 -0.44 -12.46
N LYS A 144 9.57 -1.08 -12.86
CA LYS A 144 9.53 -2.04 -13.96
C LYS A 144 8.40 -3.03 -13.65
N PRO A 145 7.51 -3.37 -14.61
CA PRO A 145 6.61 -4.51 -14.43
C PRO A 145 7.50 -5.69 -14.05
N ALA A 146 7.23 -6.34 -12.91
CA ALA A 146 7.85 -7.62 -12.64
C ALA A 146 7.57 -8.50 -13.85
N GLU A 147 8.61 -8.91 -14.56
CA GLU A 147 8.51 -9.84 -15.67
C GLU A 147 7.70 -11.03 -15.15
N LYS A 148 6.49 -11.21 -15.67
CA LYS A 148 5.78 -12.47 -15.47
C LYS A 148 6.66 -13.51 -16.13
N LYS A 149 7.40 -14.28 -15.33
CA LYS A 149 7.97 -15.56 -15.77
C LYS A 149 6.85 -16.30 -16.51
N PRO A 150 7.07 -16.78 -17.75
CA PRO A 150 6.06 -17.57 -18.43
C PRO A 150 5.75 -18.77 -17.54
N SER A 151 4.51 -18.85 -17.07
CA SER A 151 3.98 -20.05 -16.43
C SER A 151 4.02 -21.16 -17.46
N ALA A 152 4.98 -22.07 -17.32
CA ALA A 152 4.98 -23.34 -18.02
C ALA A 152 3.79 -24.16 -17.48
N ALA A 153 2.62 -23.97 -18.10
CA ALA A 153 1.44 -24.80 -17.88
C ALA A 153 0.43 -24.62 -19.01
N GLU A 154 0.79 -25.06 -20.21
CA GLU A 154 -0.20 -25.54 -21.18
C GLU A 154 0.42 -26.71 -21.96
N GLY A 155 -0.20 -27.89 -21.86
CA GLY A 155 0.14 -29.05 -22.69
C GLY A 155 0.30 -30.38 -21.96
N ALA A 156 -0.77 -30.91 -21.35
CA ALA A 156 -0.87 -32.35 -21.08
C ALA A 156 -2.31 -32.81 -21.33
N ALA A 157 -2.57 -33.23 -22.56
CA ALA A 157 -3.81 -33.83 -22.99
C ALA A 157 -3.81 -35.35 -22.75
N ARG A 158 -4.88 -35.83 -22.11
CA ARG A 158 -5.57 -37.14 -22.26
C ARG A 158 -4.82 -38.44 -21.88
N ALA A 159 -5.31 -39.09 -20.82
CA ALA A 159 -5.59 -40.53 -20.82
C ALA A 159 -6.59 -40.86 -19.70
N GLY A 160 -7.81 -41.26 -20.06
CA GLY A 160 -8.80 -41.80 -19.13
C GLY A 160 -8.48 -43.26 -18.81
N VAL A 161 -8.52 -43.63 -17.53
CA VAL A 161 -8.45 -45.02 -17.08
C VAL A 161 -9.84 -45.45 -16.62
N VAL A 162 -10.39 -46.42 -17.36
CA VAL A 162 -11.64 -47.12 -17.10
C VAL A 162 -11.46 -48.12 -15.95
N ALA A 163 -12.47 -48.24 -15.10
CA ALA A 163 -12.55 -49.23 -14.04
C ALA A 163 -12.79 -50.64 -14.62
N GLY A 164 -11.94 -51.62 -14.27
CA GLY A 164 -12.09 -53.02 -14.66
C GLY A 164 -11.40 -53.96 -13.67
N GLY A 165 -12.19 -54.87 -13.07
CA GLY A 165 -11.82 -55.75 -11.95
C GLY A 165 -10.79 -56.85 -12.24
N PRO A 166 -10.45 -57.69 -11.24
CA PRO A 166 -9.19 -58.45 -11.21
C PRO A 166 -9.23 -59.73 -12.08
N PRO A 167 -8.09 -60.14 -12.67
CA PRO A 167 -8.02 -61.26 -13.60
C PRO A 167 -7.98 -62.62 -12.88
N LYS A 168 -8.79 -63.58 -13.35
CA LYS A 168 -8.69 -65.01 -12.95
C LYS A 168 -7.42 -65.63 -13.53
N ARG A 169 -6.61 -66.23 -12.66
CA ARG A 169 -5.39 -66.97 -13.01
C ARG A 169 -5.75 -68.39 -13.50
N ARG A 170 -5.07 -68.87 -14.55
CA ARG A 170 -4.80 -70.29 -14.78
C ARG A 170 -3.40 -70.60 -14.26
#